data_AF-A0A2N8KEU3-F1
#
_entry.id   AF-A0A2N8KEU3-F1
#
_cell.length_a   1.000
_cell.length_b   1.000
_cell.length_c   1.000
_cell.angle_alpha   90.00
_cell.angle_beta   90.00
_cell.angle_gamma   90.00
#
_symmetry.space_group_name_H-M   'P 1'
#
loop_
_entity.id
_entity.type
_entity.pdbx_description
1 polymer ?
#
loop_
_entity_poly.entity_id
_entity_poly.type
_entity_poly.pdbx_seq_one_letter_code
_entity_poly.pdbx_strand_id
1 'polypeptide(L)'
;MVNWFKFSSPKAFYPLAGKLVPWLGVTAAALSLAGVYVGFFLAPTDAQQGEGYRIIFLHVPVSWMSMVIYLAMAFWAGIGLVFNSRLSAMMASALAPTGALFTFLSLWTGALWGKPMWGTWWVWDARLTSELVLLFLYIGFIALQSAIEDRRRADRAGAVLALVGVVNIPVIYFSVQWWNTLHQGASVSLTRSPSMATVMLLGMLIMVLAAWAYTAAAALARVRCIILEREHHAGWLQDIEEVKR
;
A
#
# COMPACT_ATOMS: atom_id res chain seq x y z
N MET A 1 -15.15 29.02 9.84
CA MET A 1 -15.39 28.43 8.52
C MET A 1 -14.23 27.49 8.20
N VAL A 2 -14.46 26.19 8.01
CA VAL A 2 -13.39 25.21 7.74
C VAL A 2 -12.89 25.40 6.31
N ASN A 3 -11.59 25.71 6.14
CA ASN A 3 -10.98 25.81 4.81
C ASN A 3 -10.53 24.42 4.34
N TRP A 4 -11.41 23.73 3.61
CA TRP A 4 -11.19 22.39 3.07
C TRP A 4 -9.99 22.29 2.11
N PHE A 5 -9.55 23.40 1.51
CA PHE A 5 -8.45 23.44 0.54
C PHE A 5 -7.12 23.90 1.13
N LYS A 6 -7.02 24.11 2.45
CA LYS A 6 -5.80 24.62 3.10
C LYS A 6 -4.54 23.85 2.72
N PHE A 7 -4.63 22.53 2.56
CA PHE A 7 -3.51 21.64 2.27
C PHE A 7 -3.48 21.11 0.82
N SER A 8 -4.21 21.74 -0.10
CA SER A 8 -4.20 21.34 -1.52
C SER A 8 -2.95 21.81 -2.27
N SER A 9 -2.22 22.80 -1.74
CA SER A 9 -0.99 23.32 -2.34
C SER A 9 0.26 22.64 -1.77
N PRO A 10 1.30 22.39 -2.60
CA PRO A 10 2.58 21.84 -2.12
C PRO A 10 3.20 22.68 -0.99
N LYS A 11 3.15 24.02 -1.08
CA LYS A 11 3.67 24.93 -0.05
C LYS A 11 3.05 24.70 1.33
N ALA A 12 1.72 24.56 1.39
CA ALA A 12 1.03 24.37 2.66
C ALA A 12 1.15 22.91 3.18
N PHE A 13 1.25 21.95 2.27
CA PHE A 13 1.30 20.53 2.61
C PHE A 13 2.70 20.05 3.04
N TYR A 14 3.76 20.55 2.41
CA TYR A 14 5.15 20.16 2.68
C TYR A 14 5.54 20.16 4.17
N PRO A 15 5.32 21.25 4.96
CA PRO A 15 5.69 21.26 6.37
C PRO A 15 4.82 20.34 7.22
N LEU A 16 3.55 20.12 6.86
CA LEU A 16 2.69 19.17 7.54
C LEU A 16 3.22 17.74 7.36
N ALA A 17 3.53 17.36 6.12
CA ALA A 17 4.12 16.07 5.82
C ALA A 17 5.42 15.87 6.62
N GLY A 18 6.30 16.89 6.67
CA GLY A 18 7.56 16.80 7.42
C GLY A 18 7.38 16.57 8.91
N LYS A 19 6.37 17.21 9.52
CA LYS A 19 6.03 16.99 10.93
C LYS A 19 5.47 15.58 11.18
N LEU A 20 4.67 15.04 10.27
CA LEU A 20 3.99 13.76 10.45
C LEU A 20 4.91 12.55 10.22
N VAL A 21 5.85 12.63 9.27
CA VAL A 21 6.76 11.54 8.91
C VAL A 21 7.46 10.88 10.11
N PRO A 22 8.14 11.60 11.03
CA PRO A 22 8.84 10.95 12.14
C PRO A 22 7.88 10.23 13.08
N TRP A 23 6.72 10.82 13.40
CA TRP A 23 5.73 10.18 14.27
C TRP A 23 5.17 8.91 13.64
N LEU A 24 4.77 8.97 12.38
CA LEU A 24 4.27 7.80 11.65
C LEU A 24 5.36 6.73 11.51
N GLY A 25 6.62 7.12 11.29
CA GLY A 25 7.75 6.20 11.21
C GLY A 25 8.02 5.48 12.54
N VAL A 26 8.04 6.21 13.65
CA VAL A 26 8.19 5.61 15.00
C VAL A 26 7.00 4.71 15.33
N THR A 27 5.77 5.14 15.05
CA THR A 27 4.58 4.32 15.24
C THR A 27 4.63 3.04 14.40
N ALA A 28 5.05 3.14 13.13
CA ALA A 28 5.21 1.98 12.26
C ALA A 28 6.23 0.98 12.81
N ALA A 29 7.39 1.47 13.27
CA ALA A 29 8.42 0.63 13.87
C ALA A 29 7.93 -0.05 15.17
N ALA A 30 7.33 0.72 16.08
CA ALA A 30 6.81 0.21 17.35
C ALA A 30 5.72 -0.86 17.13
N LEU A 31 4.74 -0.59 16.26
CA LEU A 31 3.68 -1.55 15.94
C LEU A 31 4.21 -2.77 15.21
N SER A 32 5.19 -2.63 14.32
CA SER A 32 5.81 -3.78 13.64
C SER A 32 6.51 -4.70 14.65
N LEU A 33 7.28 -4.14 15.57
CA LEU A 33 7.95 -4.91 16.63
C LEU A 33 6.93 -5.60 17.53
N ALA A 34 5.89 -4.89 17.96
CA ALA A 34 4.83 -5.45 18.80
C ALA A 34 4.06 -6.56 18.06
N GLY A 35 3.69 -6.33 16.80
CA GLY A 35 2.93 -7.28 15.99
C GLY A 35 3.72 -8.55 15.67
N VAL A 36 5.01 -8.42 15.35
CA VAL A 36 5.93 -9.56 15.20
C VAL A 36 6.06 -10.32 16.52
N TYR A 37 6.23 -9.62 17.65
CA TYR A 37 6.31 -10.26 18.96
C TYR A 37 5.04 -11.07 19.28
N VAL A 38 3.87 -10.45 19.12
CA VAL A 38 2.59 -11.13 19.34
C VAL A 38 2.42 -12.31 18.38
N GLY A 39 2.69 -12.12 17.09
CA GLY A 39 2.48 -13.13 16.06
C GLY A 39 3.42 -14.32 16.14
N PHE A 40 4.68 -14.11 16.54
CA PHE A 40 5.70 -15.18 16.56
C PHE A 40 5.90 -15.83 17.93
N PHE A 41 5.63 -15.12 19.03
CA PHE A 41 5.93 -15.62 20.38
C PHE A 41 4.70 -15.85 21.25
N LEU A 42 3.65 -15.03 21.10
CA LEU A 42 2.46 -15.13 21.96
C LEU A 42 1.31 -15.91 21.32
N ALA A 43 1.17 -15.83 20.00
CA ALA A 43 0.09 -16.48 19.31
C ALA A 43 0.25 -18.02 19.40
N PRO A 44 -0.83 -18.76 19.75
CA PRO A 44 -0.76 -20.20 19.90
C PRO A 44 -0.56 -20.87 18.53
N THR A 45 0.08 -22.04 18.54
CA THR A 45 0.22 -22.91 17.36
C THR A 45 -1.17 -23.21 16.76
N ASP A 46 -1.30 -23.11 15.43
CA ASP A 46 -2.55 -23.46 14.75
C ASP A 46 -2.74 -24.99 14.72
N ALA A 47 -3.96 -25.45 14.98
CA ALA A 47 -4.26 -26.87 15.10
C ALA A 47 -4.13 -27.64 13.76
N GLN A 48 -4.30 -26.96 12.62
CA GLN A 48 -4.23 -27.57 11.29
C GLN A 48 -2.90 -27.26 10.59
N GLN A 49 -2.43 -26.02 10.71
CA GLN A 49 -1.28 -25.49 9.97
C GLN A 49 0.01 -25.45 10.79
N GLY A 50 -0.03 -25.88 12.06
CA GLY A 50 1.12 -25.90 12.95
C GLY A 50 1.72 -24.50 13.13
N GLU A 51 3.04 -24.39 13.10
CA GLU A 51 3.75 -23.09 13.16
C GLU A 51 3.78 -22.36 11.82
N GLY A 52 3.48 -23.04 10.72
CA GLY A 52 3.55 -22.49 9.36
C GLY A 52 2.55 -21.36 9.10
N TYR A 53 1.44 -21.32 9.84
CA TYR A 53 0.45 -20.24 9.72
C TYR A 53 1.02 -18.88 10.07
N ARG A 54 2.08 -18.77 10.90
CA ARG A 54 2.57 -17.46 11.41
C ARG A 54 2.98 -16.49 10.30
N ILE A 55 3.27 -16.98 9.09
CA ILE A 55 3.49 -16.12 7.92
C ILE A 55 2.30 -15.21 7.61
N ILE A 56 1.07 -15.56 8.02
CA ILE A 56 -0.12 -14.72 7.82
C ILE A 56 0.02 -13.35 8.47
N PHE A 57 0.76 -13.23 9.59
CA PHE A 57 1.01 -11.97 10.27
C PHE A 57 1.80 -10.98 9.41
N LEU A 58 2.52 -11.46 8.39
CA LEU A 58 3.19 -10.65 7.39
C LEU A 58 2.39 -10.59 6.08
N HIS A 59 1.96 -11.76 5.59
CA HIS A 59 1.26 -11.90 4.31
C HIS A 59 -0.03 -11.07 4.26
N VAL A 60 -0.93 -11.22 5.25
CA VAL A 60 -2.25 -10.58 5.19
C VAL A 60 -2.14 -9.04 5.19
N PRO A 61 -1.32 -8.38 6.04
CA PRO A 61 -1.12 -6.94 5.95
C PRO A 61 -0.60 -6.46 4.60
N VAL A 62 0.40 -7.13 4.02
CA VAL A 62 0.97 -6.70 2.73
C VAL A 62 0.00 -6.97 1.57
N SER A 63 -0.74 -8.07 1.57
CA SER A 63 -1.78 -8.38 0.58
C SER A 63 -2.98 -7.44 0.68
N TRP A 64 -3.36 -7.03 1.89
CA TRP A 64 -4.41 -6.03 2.07
C TRP A 64 -3.95 -4.66 1.56
N MET A 65 -2.75 -4.25 1.97
CA MET A 65 -2.23 -2.94 1.62
C MET A 65 -1.84 -2.81 0.14
N SER A 66 -1.46 -3.89 -0.55
CA SER A 66 -1.21 -3.87 -2.00
C SER A 66 -2.42 -3.32 -2.77
N MET A 67 -3.62 -3.82 -2.43
CA MET A 67 -4.88 -3.39 -3.03
C MET A 67 -5.29 -1.98 -2.59
N VAL A 68 -5.23 -1.70 -1.28
CA VAL A 68 -5.63 -0.39 -0.72
C VAL A 68 -4.77 0.75 -1.26
N ILE A 69 -3.46 0.54 -1.38
CA ILE A 69 -2.56 1.54 -1.94
C ILE A 69 -2.90 1.82 -3.40
N TYR A 70 -3.35 0.82 -4.16
CA TYR A 70 -3.69 1.00 -5.57
C TYR A 70 -4.98 1.81 -5.69
N LEU A 71 -5.97 1.52 -4.83
CA LEU A 71 -7.18 2.34 -4.70
C LEU A 71 -6.84 3.79 -4.33
N ALA A 72 -5.95 4.00 -3.36
CA ALA A 72 -5.51 5.35 -2.98
C ALA A 72 -4.77 6.06 -4.13
N MET A 73 -3.92 5.35 -4.87
CA MET A 73 -3.23 5.87 -6.05
C MET A 73 -4.22 6.26 -7.15
N ALA A 74 -5.21 5.40 -7.45
CA ALA A 74 -6.27 5.68 -8.42
C ALA A 74 -7.16 6.86 -7.97
N PHE A 75 -7.47 6.98 -6.68
CA PHE A 75 -8.17 8.12 -6.11
C PHE A 75 -7.40 9.43 -6.36
N TRP A 76 -6.11 9.47 -6.02
CA TRP A 76 -5.28 10.65 -6.25
C TRP A 76 -5.09 10.97 -7.73
N ALA A 77 -4.96 9.96 -8.59
CA ALA A 77 -4.96 10.12 -10.04
C ALA A 77 -6.27 10.77 -10.55
N GLY A 78 -7.42 10.31 -10.07
CA GLY A 78 -8.73 10.88 -10.40
C GLY A 78 -8.87 12.33 -9.96
N ILE A 79 -8.50 12.66 -8.71
CA ILE A 79 -8.47 14.04 -8.21
C ILE A 79 -7.51 14.91 -9.05
N GLY A 80 -6.35 14.37 -9.41
CA GLY A 80 -5.38 15.04 -10.27
C GLY A 80 -5.94 15.40 -11.65
N LEU A 81 -6.68 14.49 -12.27
CA LEU A 81 -7.32 14.74 -13.58
C LEU A 81 -8.51 15.70 -13.49
N VAL A 82 -9.39 15.54 -12.49
CA VAL A 82 -10.61 16.36 -12.35
C VAL A 82 -10.28 17.80 -11.97
N PHE A 83 -9.38 17.98 -11.01
CA PHE A 83 -9.08 19.31 -10.44
C PHE A 83 -7.76 19.89 -10.97
N ASN A 84 -7.08 19.21 -11.89
CA ASN A 84 -5.76 19.60 -12.40
C ASN A 84 -4.74 19.85 -11.27
N SER A 85 -4.85 19.04 -10.19
CA SER A 85 -4.06 19.19 -8.97
C SER A 85 -2.69 18.53 -9.10
N ARG A 86 -1.63 19.34 -9.05
CA ARG A 86 -0.24 18.85 -9.11
C ARG A 86 0.11 17.95 -7.92
N LEU A 87 -0.31 18.34 -6.72
CA LEU A 87 -0.01 17.59 -5.49
C LEU A 87 -0.61 16.18 -5.55
N SER A 88 -1.79 16.04 -6.15
CA SER A 88 -2.46 14.74 -6.29
C SER A 88 -1.66 13.79 -7.18
N ALA A 89 -1.10 14.27 -8.29
CA ALA A 89 -0.22 13.45 -9.13
C ALA A 89 1.10 13.07 -8.43
N MET A 90 1.65 13.98 -7.62
CA MET A 90 2.83 13.71 -6.78
C MET A 90 2.52 12.63 -5.72
N MET A 91 1.34 12.68 -5.09
CA MET A 91 0.89 11.67 -4.12
C MET A 91 0.70 10.30 -4.77
N ALA A 92 0.08 10.23 -5.96
CA ALA A 92 -0.04 8.98 -6.70
C ALA A 92 1.34 8.37 -7.00
N SER A 93 2.30 9.19 -7.42
CA SER A 93 3.69 8.77 -7.67
C SER A 93 4.42 8.33 -6.40
N ALA A 94 4.17 9.00 -5.26
CA ALA A 94 4.78 8.65 -3.98
C ALA A 94 4.30 7.30 -3.41
N LEU A 95 3.06 6.92 -3.72
CA LEU A 95 2.41 5.68 -3.27
C LEU A 95 2.89 4.45 -4.08
N ALA A 96 3.12 4.62 -5.38
CA ALA A 96 3.37 3.50 -6.29
C ALA A 96 4.52 2.56 -5.85
N PRO A 97 5.70 3.03 -5.38
CA PRO A 97 6.78 2.14 -4.95
C PRO A 97 6.42 1.26 -3.74
N THR A 98 5.70 1.80 -2.75
CA THR A 98 5.25 1.01 -1.59
C THR A 98 4.21 -0.02 -2.02
N GLY A 99 3.27 0.37 -2.89
CA GLY A 99 2.28 -0.54 -3.43
C GLY A 99 2.91 -1.70 -4.22
N ALA A 100 3.88 -1.40 -5.08
CA ALA A 100 4.65 -2.42 -5.81
C ALA A 100 5.36 -3.39 -4.85
N LEU A 101 6.05 -2.85 -3.84
CA LEU A 101 6.74 -3.65 -2.83
C LEU A 101 5.78 -4.58 -2.09
N PHE A 102 4.63 -4.08 -1.65
CA PHE A 102 3.65 -4.88 -0.93
C PHE A 102 2.99 -5.94 -1.81
N THR A 103 2.76 -5.64 -3.09
CA THR A 103 2.27 -6.64 -4.04
C THR A 103 3.30 -7.75 -4.27
N PHE A 104 4.58 -7.39 -4.41
CA PHE A 104 5.66 -8.37 -4.49
C PHE A 104 5.76 -9.24 -3.23
N LEU A 105 5.72 -8.62 -2.04
CA LEU A 105 5.75 -9.34 -0.77
C LEU A 105 4.53 -10.25 -0.60
N SER A 106 3.34 -9.81 -1.03
CA SER A 106 2.10 -10.60 -1.06
C SER A 106 2.30 -11.87 -1.89
N LEU A 107 2.76 -11.74 -3.13
CA LEU A 107 3.05 -12.88 -4.03
C LEU A 107 4.11 -13.81 -3.45
N TRP A 108 5.21 -13.26 -2.94
CA TRP A 108 6.33 -14.05 -2.43
C TRP A 108 5.98 -14.80 -1.15
N THR A 109 5.40 -14.11 -0.16
CA THR A 109 4.97 -14.74 1.09
C THR A 109 3.82 -15.72 0.87
N GLY A 110 2.92 -15.42 -0.08
CA GLY A 110 1.87 -16.34 -0.52
C GLY A 110 2.42 -17.63 -1.10
N ALA A 111 3.43 -17.55 -1.98
CA ALA A 111 4.10 -18.72 -2.54
C ALA A 111 4.82 -19.56 -1.46
N LEU A 112 5.52 -18.90 -0.53
CA LEU A 112 6.19 -19.55 0.61
C LEU A 112 5.21 -20.31 1.51
N TRP A 113 4.02 -19.76 1.73
CA TRP A 113 2.97 -20.43 2.49
C TRP A 113 2.25 -21.52 1.69
N GLY A 114 2.05 -21.31 0.39
CA GLY A 114 1.38 -22.26 -0.49
C GLY A 114 2.10 -23.61 -0.59
N LYS A 115 3.44 -23.61 -0.57
CA LYS A 115 4.21 -24.86 -0.69
C LYS A 115 3.92 -25.88 0.42
N PRO A 116 4.02 -25.55 1.73
CA PRO A 116 3.69 -26.48 2.80
C PRO A 116 2.19 -26.75 2.93
N MET A 117 1.31 -25.78 2.62
CA MET A 117 -0.14 -25.93 2.84
C MET A 117 -0.84 -26.67 1.70
N TRP A 118 -0.40 -26.48 0.46
CA TRP A 118 -1.08 -26.96 -0.75
C TRP A 118 -0.15 -27.73 -1.71
N GLY A 119 1.11 -27.94 -1.35
CA GLY A 119 2.07 -28.73 -2.13
C GLY A 119 2.71 -28.00 -3.32
N THR A 120 2.30 -26.76 -3.62
CA THR A 120 2.78 -25.96 -4.77
C THR A 120 3.07 -24.51 -4.40
N TRP A 121 4.05 -23.92 -5.08
CA TRP A 121 4.42 -22.50 -4.93
C TRP A 121 3.50 -21.57 -5.71
N TRP A 122 2.89 -22.07 -6.78
CA TRP A 122 2.10 -21.27 -7.71
C TRP A 122 1.01 -22.11 -8.35
N VAL A 123 -0.14 -21.48 -8.55
CA VAL A 123 -1.20 -21.94 -9.45
C VAL A 123 -1.71 -20.74 -10.24
N TRP A 124 -2.15 -20.97 -11.46
CA TRP A 124 -2.73 -19.94 -12.32
C TRP A 124 -4.22 -19.72 -12.00
N ASP A 125 -4.53 -19.50 -10.73
CA ASP A 125 -5.90 -19.19 -10.31
C ASP A 125 -6.20 -17.69 -10.45
N ALA A 126 -7.49 -17.33 -10.33
CA ALA A 126 -7.94 -15.95 -10.49
C ALA A 126 -7.27 -14.99 -9.50
N ARG A 127 -6.95 -15.44 -8.28
CA ARG A 127 -6.40 -14.58 -7.22
C ARG A 127 -4.92 -14.29 -7.44
N LEU A 128 -4.09 -15.32 -7.60
CA LEU A 128 -2.66 -15.16 -7.83
C LEU A 128 -2.38 -14.45 -9.14
N THR A 129 -3.15 -14.78 -10.19
CA THR A 129 -3.00 -14.11 -11.49
C THR A 129 -3.37 -12.64 -11.41
N SER A 130 -4.47 -12.28 -10.74
CA SER A 130 -4.87 -10.87 -10.60
C SER A 130 -3.93 -10.07 -9.67
N GLU A 131 -3.37 -10.69 -8.62
CA GLU A 131 -2.33 -10.06 -7.79
C GLU A 131 -1.01 -9.86 -8.58
N LEU A 132 -0.65 -10.79 -9.46
CA LEU A 132 0.50 -10.61 -10.37
C LEU A 132 0.25 -9.48 -11.37
N VAL A 133 -0.96 -9.40 -11.93
CA VAL A 133 -1.37 -8.28 -12.79
C VAL A 133 -1.30 -6.96 -12.01
N LEU A 134 -1.67 -6.94 -10.73
CA LEU A 134 -1.51 -5.75 -9.88
C LEU A 134 -0.06 -5.30 -9.76
N LEU A 135 0.88 -6.25 -9.61
CA LEU A 135 2.31 -5.93 -9.56
C LEU A 135 2.77 -5.29 -10.88
N PHE A 136 2.35 -5.84 -12.02
CA PHE A 136 2.65 -5.26 -13.32
C PHE A 136 1.99 -3.91 -13.54
N LEU A 137 0.79 -3.68 -13.01
CA LEU A 137 0.14 -2.38 -13.06
C LEU A 137 0.92 -1.33 -12.26
N TYR A 138 1.46 -1.67 -11.09
CA TYR A 138 2.34 -0.77 -10.33
C TYR A 138 3.64 -0.48 -11.06
N ILE A 139 4.33 -1.51 -11.55
CA ILE A 139 5.58 -1.36 -12.30
C ILE A 139 5.33 -0.56 -13.58
N GLY A 140 4.23 -0.83 -14.28
CA GLY A 140 3.81 -0.12 -15.47
C GLY A 140 3.54 1.36 -15.19
N PHE A 141 2.90 1.69 -14.07
CA PHE A 141 2.72 3.08 -13.64
C PHE A 141 4.06 3.79 -13.42
N ILE A 142 4.98 3.16 -12.68
CA ILE A 142 6.31 3.71 -12.38
C ILE A 142 7.09 3.90 -13.68
N ALA A 143 7.15 2.87 -14.52
CA ALA A 143 7.85 2.91 -15.80
C ALA A 143 7.30 3.98 -16.74
N LEU A 144 5.96 4.12 -16.82
CA LEU A 144 5.31 5.12 -17.66
C LEU A 144 5.60 6.55 -17.19
N GLN A 145 5.61 6.78 -15.88
CA GLN A 145 5.99 8.07 -15.28
C GLN A 145 7.46 8.41 -15.54
N SER A 146 8.35 7.41 -15.52
CA SER A 146 9.78 7.61 -15.78
C SER A 146 10.12 7.76 -17.28
N ALA A 147 9.35 7.15 -18.17
CA ALA A 147 9.62 7.15 -19.60
C ALA A 147 9.21 8.44 -20.34
N ILE A 148 8.32 9.24 -19.76
CA ILE A 148 7.80 10.46 -20.39
C ILE A 148 8.50 11.70 -19.80
N GLU A 149 9.20 12.46 -20.64
CA GLU A 149 9.93 13.66 -20.21
C GLU A 149 9.00 14.79 -19.74
N ASP A 150 7.90 15.04 -20.44
CA ASP A 150 6.92 16.05 -20.01
C ASP A 150 6.15 15.51 -18.79
N ARG A 151 6.38 16.12 -17.63
CA ARG A 151 5.81 15.68 -16.35
C ARG A 151 4.28 15.71 -16.33
N ARG A 152 3.64 16.70 -16.97
CA ARG A 152 2.17 16.78 -17.01
C ARG A 152 1.59 15.69 -17.91
N ARG A 153 2.26 15.39 -19.02
CA ARG A 153 1.89 14.28 -19.90
C ARG A 153 2.10 12.94 -19.19
N ALA A 154 3.20 12.78 -18.46
CA ALA A 154 3.50 11.61 -17.64
C ALA A 154 2.42 11.39 -16.57
N ASP A 155 2.07 12.44 -15.83
CA ASP A 155 1.03 12.41 -14.81
C ASP A 155 -0.34 12.02 -15.38
N ARG A 156 -0.72 12.54 -16.56
CA ARG A 156 -1.98 12.17 -17.22
C ARG A 156 -1.98 10.72 -17.70
N ALA A 157 -0.89 10.28 -18.32
CA ALA A 157 -0.75 8.90 -18.81
C ALA A 157 -0.79 7.90 -17.65
N GLY A 158 -0.04 8.17 -16.57
CA GLY A 158 -0.07 7.40 -15.34
C GLY A 158 -1.45 7.40 -14.69
N ALA A 159 -2.14 8.54 -14.66
CA ALA A 159 -3.48 8.61 -14.08
C ALA A 159 -4.51 7.76 -14.84
N VAL A 160 -4.47 7.75 -16.18
CA VAL A 160 -5.33 6.87 -16.99
C VAL A 160 -5.04 5.40 -16.68
N LEU A 161 -3.77 5.00 -16.64
CA LEU A 161 -3.38 3.63 -16.31
C LEU A 161 -3.86 3.22 -14.90
N ALA A 162 -3.69 4.07 -13.89
CA ALA A 162 -4.14 3.81 -12.53
C ALA A 162 -5.67 3.67 -12.44
N LEU A 163 -6.42 4.52 -13.14
CA LEU A 163 -7.89 4.47 -13.15
C LEU A 163 -8.43 3.24 -13.88
N VAL A 164 -7.82 2.83 -14.99
CA VAL A 164 -8.22 1.59 -15.67
C VAL A 164 -7.83 0.37 -14.83
N GLY A 165 -6.63 0.36 -14.25
CA GLY A 165 -6.13 -0.73 -13.42
C GLY A 165 -6.92 -0.96 -12.14
N VAL A 166 -7.66 0.04 -11.65
CA VAL A 166 -8.47 -0.09 -10.42
C VAL A 166 -9.53 -1.17 -10.52
N VAL A 167 -9.98 -1.50 -11.74
CA VAL A 167 -10.94 -2.58 -12.02
C VAL A 167 -10.38 -3.96 -11.61
N ASN A 168 -9.06 -4.11 -11.56
CA ASN A 168 -8.41 -5.33 -11.10
C ASN A 168 -8.64 -5.58 -9.59
N ILE A 169 -8.88 -4.54 -8.78
CA ILE A 169 -9.03 -4.67 -7.33
C ILE A 169 -10.28 -5.48 -6.95
N PRO A 170 -11.49 -5.20 -7.48
CA PRO A 170 -12.64 -6.08 -7.30
C PRO A 170 -12.38 -7.53 -7.74
N VAL A 171 -11.64 -7.73 -8.83
CA VAL A 171 -11.31 -9.08 -9.33
C VAL A 171 -10.47 -9.83 -8.29
N ILE A 172 -9.43 -9.20 -7.71
CA ILE A 172 -8.62 -9.80 -6.64
C ILE A 172 -9.50 -10.11 -5.43
N TYR A 173 -10.26 -9.13 -4.94
CA TYR A 173 -11.01 -9.25 -3.69
C TYR A 173 -12.12 -10.31 -3.77
N PHE A 174 -12.89 -10.31 -4.86
CA PHE A 174 -13.98 -11.26 -5.06
C PHE A 174 -13.55 -12.56 -5.74
N SER A 175 -12.27 -12.72 -6.12
CA SER A 175 -11.75 -13.93 -6.79
C SER A 175 -12.12 -15.23 -6.07
N VAL A 176 -12.08 -15.22 -4.72
CA VAL A 176 -12.42 -16.38 -3.87
C VAL A 176 -13.92 -16.69 -3.80
N GLN A 177 -14.78 -15.76 -4.23
CA GLN A 177 -16.24 -15.94 -4.30
C GLN A 177 -16.69 -16.30 -5.71
N TRP A 178 -16.04 -15.72 -6.73
CA TRP A 178 -16.41 -15.90 -8.14
C TRP A 178 -15.84 -17.18 -8.74
N TRP A 179 -14.71 -17.69 -8.25
CA TRP A 179 -14.08 -18.90 -8.76
C TRP A 179 -13.72 -19.90 -7.65
N ASN A 180 -13.66 -21.18 -8.04
CA ASN A 180 -13.02 -22.20 -7.22
C ASN A 180 -11.51 -21.94 -7.21
N THR A 181 -10.97 -21.58 -6.06
CA THR A 181 -9.54 -21.31 -5.86
C THR A 181 -9.00 -22.14 -4.71
N LEU A 182 -7.68 -22.35 -4.66
CA LEU A 182 -7.04 -22.95 -3.47
C LEU A 182 -7.12 -22.03 -2.24
N HIS A 183 -7.42 -20.75 -2.46
CA HIS A 183 -7.46 -19.74 -1.43
C HIS A 183 -8.76 -19.83 -0.65
N GLN A 184 -8.63 -19.97 0.67
CA GLN A 184 -9.77 -19.89 1.57
C GLN A 184 -10.33 -18.45 1.60
N GLY A 185 -11.64 -18.33 1.80
CA GLY A 185 -12.29 -17.04 2.03
C GLY A 185 -11.74 -16.34 3.27
N ALA A 186 -12.03 -15.04 3.43
CA ALA A 186 -11.48 -14.24 4.52
C ALA A 186 -11.81 -14.85 5.91
N SER A 187 -10.76 -15.13 6.71
CA SER A 187 -10.88 -15.62 8.10
C SER A 187 -11.43 -14.57 9.06
N VAL A 188 -11.40 -13.29 8.66
CA VAL A 188 -12.00 -12.17 9.39
C VAL A 188 -13.21 -11.70 8.60
N SER A 189 -14.40 -11.83 9.21
CA SER A 189 -15.67 -11.38 8.65
C SER A 189 -16.36 -10.48 9.68
N LEU A 190 -16.95 -9.37 9.22
CA LEU A 190 -17.70 -8.46 10.09
C LEU A 190 -19.00 -9.07 10.63
N THR A 191 -19.46 -10.20 10.06
CA THR A 191 -20.74 -10.83 10.38
C THR A 191 -20.59 -12.20 11.06
N ARG A 192 -19.36 -12.71 11.22
CA ARG A 192 -19.09 -14.00 11.87
C ARG A 192 -18.02 -13.83 12.93
N SER A 193 -18.19 -14.51 14.07
CA SER A 193 -17.14 -14.60 15.10
C SER A 193 -15.82 -15.05 14.46
N PRO A 194 -14.69 -14.41 14.77
CA PRO A 194 -13.39 -14.83 14.25
C PRO A 194 -13.18 -16.31 14.56
N SER A 195 -12.86 -17.12 13.54
CA SER A 195 -12.46 -18.52 13.75
C SER A 195 -11.06 -18.65 14.35
N MET A 196 -10.31 -17.55 14.41
CA MET A 196 -8.98 -17.48 15.01
C MET A 196 -9.03 -17.14 16.50
N ALA A 197 -8.10 -17.66 17.28
CA ALA A 197 -7.89 -17.24 18.66
C ALA A 197 -7.70 -15.72 18.74
N THR A 198 -8.24 -15.07 19.76
CA THR A 198 -8.20 -13.61 19.94
C THR A 198 -6.78 -13.03 19.80
N VAL A 199 -5.76 -13.76 20.29
CA VAL A 199 -4.35 -13.35 20.18
C VAL A 199 -3.87 -13.30 18.73
N MET A 200 -4.28 -14.26 17.89
CA MET A 200 -3.95 -14.26 16.45
C MET A 200 -4.62 -13.07 15.74
N LEU A 201 -5.88 -12.77 16.07
CA LEU A 201 -6.55 -11.60 15.50
C LEU A 201 -5.87 -10.29 15.93
N LEU A 202 -5.51 -10.15 17.21
CA LEU A 202 -4.82 -8.95 17.71
C LEU A 202 -3.46 -8.76 17.03
N GLY A 203 -2.65 -9.83 16.93
CA GLY A 203 -1.37 -9.77 16.22
C GLY A 203 -1.55 -9.33 14.76
N MET A 204 -2.58 -9.86 14.09
CA MET A 204 -2.91 -9.49 12.72
C MET A 204 -3.28 -8.00 12.60
N LEU A 205 -4.18 -7.51 13.45
CA LEU A 205 -4.63 -6.11 13.42
C LEU A 205 -3.49 -5.14 13.73
N ILE A 206 -2.62 -5.47 14.68
CA ILE A 206 -1.42 -4.68 14.99
C ILE A 206 -0.53 -4.57 13.75
N MET A 207 -0.28 -5.68 13.04
CA MET A 207 0.54 -5.68 11.83
C MET A 207 -0.13 -4.93 10.66
N VAL A 208 -1.46 -4.98 10.54
CA VAL A 208 -2.19 -4.15 9.56
C VAL A 208 -2.01 -2.67 9.89
N LEU A 209 -2.17 -2.25 11.15
CA LEU A 209 -1.96 -0.87 11.57
C LEU A 209 -0.49 -0.44 11.37
N ALA A 210 0.47 -1.33 11.60
CA ALA A 210 1.87 -1.09 11.30
C ALA A 210 2.10 -0.82 9.81
N ALA A 211 1.48 -1.62 8.93
CA ALA A 211 1.58 -1.46 7.49
C ALA A 211 0.92 -0.14 7.01
N TRP A 212 -0.20 0.27 7.61
CA TRP A 212 -0.82 1.58 7.38
C TRP A 212 0.11 2.74 7.78
N ALA A 213 0.65 2.70 9.00
CA ALA A 213 1.57 3.73 9.51
C ALA A 213 2.84 3.82 8.65
N TYR A 214 3.42 2.67 8.26
CA TYR A 214 4.57 2.60 7.36
C TYR A 214 4.25 3.22 6.00
N THR A 215 3.12 2.85 5.40
CA THR A 215 2.70 3.35 4.10
C THR A 215 2.53 4.87 4.13
N ALA A 216 1.88 5.39 5.17
CA ALA A 216 1.69 6.82 5.34
C ALA A 216 3.04 7.55 5.51
N ALA A 217 3.93 7.04 6.37
CA ALA A 217 5.27 7.61 6.56
C ALA A 217 6.06 7.63 5.25
N ALA A 218 6.11 6.50 4.54
CA ALA A 218 6.88 6.34 3.30
C ALA A 218 6.33 7.21 2.16
N ALA A 219 5.00 7.28 2.01
CA ALA A 219 4.36 8.12 1.00
C ALA A 219 4.56 9.61 1.30
N LEU A 220 4.44 10.03 2.57
CA LEU A 220 4.68 11.43 2.97
C LEU A 220 6.15 11.82 2.85
N ALA A 221 7.08 10.91 3.12
CA ALA A 221 8.51 11.17 2.90
C ALA A 221 8.81 11.32 1.40
N ARG A 222 8.32 10.39 0.56
CA ARG A 222 8.55 10.45 -0.90
C ARG A 222 7.90 11.64 -1.55
N VAL A 223 6.66 11.99 -1.19
CA VAL A 223 6.00 13.15 -1.80
C VAL A 223 6.73 14.44 -1.47
N ARG A 224 7.37 14.56 -0.29
CA ARG A 224 8.22 15.72 0.02
C ARG A 224 9.41 15.79 -0.93
N CYS A 225 10.11 14.68 -1.18
CA CYS A 225 11.19 14.63 -2.17
C CYS A 225 10.69 15.03 -3.56
N ILE A 226 9.54 14.48 -4.01
CA ILE A 226 8.95 14.81 -5.31
C ILE A 226 8.56 16.30 -5.39
N ILE A 227 8.04 16.89 -4.31
CA ILE A 227 7.73 18.32 -4.24
C ILE A 227 9.00 19.14 -4.42
N LEU A 228 10.09 18.79 -3.72
CA LEU A 228 11.38 19.50 -3.86
C LEU A 228 11.92 19.41 -5.29
N GLU A 229 11.86 18.24 -5.92
CA GLU A 229 12.31 18.06 -7.31
C GLU A 229 11.47 18.87 -8.30
N ARG A 230 10.14 18.80 -8.19
CA ARG A 230 9.21 19.40 -9.17
C ARG A 230 9.00 20.90 -8.98
N GLU A 231 9.16 21.41 -7.76
CA GLU A 231 8.95 22.83 -7.42
C GLU A 231 10.27 23.55 -7.11
N HIS A 232 11.44 23.00 -7.49
CA HIS A 232 12.77 23.54 -7.14
C HIS A 232 13.00 25.03 -7.51
N HIS A 233 12.29 25.54 -8.52
CA HIS A 233 12.33 26.96 -8.91
C HIS A 233 11.40 27.87 -8.10
N ALA A 234 10.57 27.32 -7.22
CA ALA A 234 9.57 28.08 -6.51
C ALA A 234 10.22 28.85 -5.34
N GLY A 235 10.05 30.17 -5.32
CA GLY A 235 10.71 31.04 -4.33
C GLY A 235 10.42 30.70 -2.87
N TRP A 236 9.28 30.05 -2.57
CA TRP A 236 8.94 29.64 -1.20
C TRP A 236 9.84 28.53 -0.64
N LEU A 237 10.56 27.78 -1.49
CA LEU A 237 11.54 26.80 -1.03
C LEU A 237 12.78 27.47 -0.43
N GLN A 238 13.12 28.69 -0.88
CA GLN A 238 14.26 29.45 -0.34
C GLN A 238 14.04 29.86 1.12
N ASP A 239 12.80 29.82 1.61
CA ASP A 239 12.46 30.12 3.00
C ASP A 239 12.54 28.90 3.92
N ILE A 240 12.73 27.69 3.38
CA ILE A 240 12.75 26.44 4.14
C ILE A 240 14.17 26.12 4.59
N GLU A 241 14.37 26.07 5.90
CA GLU A 241 15.67 25.86 6.54
C GLU A 241 16.32 24.51 6.18
N GLU A 242 15.51 23.46 5.96
CA GLU A 242 16.00 22.14 5.49
C GLU A 242 16.62 22.18 4.09
N VAL A 243 16.21 23.11 3.22
CA VAL A 243 16.73 23.23 1.84
C VAL A 243 18.02 24.07 1.80
N LYS A 244 18.28 24.86 2.86
CA LYS A 244 19.48 25.69 2.98
C LYS A 244 20.71 24.94 3.49
N ARG A 245 20.53 23.75 4.07
CA ARG A 245 21.60 22.88 4.57
C ARG A 245 22.07 21.93 3.49
#